data_AF-A0A7W4AVI2-F1
#
_entry.id   AF-A0A7W4AVI2-F1
#
_cell.length_a   1.000
_cell.length_b   1.000
_cell.length_c   1.000
_cell.angle_alpha   90.00
_cell.angle_beta   90.00
_cell.angle_gamma   90.00
#
_symmetry.space_group_name_H-M   'P 1'
#
loop_
_entity.id
_entity.type
_entity.pdbx_description
1 polymer ?
#
loop_
_entity_poly.entity_id
_entity_poly.type
_entity_poly.pdbx_seq_one_letter_code
_entity_poly.pdbx_strand_id
1 'polypeptide(L)'
;APVDPRSLMQGDYMELNYDIATAISWSVEQDSDNHDGFMIVTLDHNRIAQFDSIYRGAVLTPAQRLVQYRIRDGRVKLAGNAFFFEEGRAEEFAQAKYSECRVNQAGQLLVSNLLDKDFKRI
;
A
#
# COMPACT_ATOMS: atom_id res chain seq x y z
N ALA A 1 1.18 2.39 43.90
CA ALA A 1 2.07 2.12 42.75
C ALA A 1 1.40 2.68 41.51
N PRO A 2 2.05 3.50 40.67
CA PRO A 2 1.41 3.97 39.46
C PRO A 2 1.42 2.85 38.43
N VAL A 3 0.22 2.47 38.00
CA VAL A 3 -0.03 1.62 36.83
C VAL A 3 0.08 2.55 35.63
N ASP A 4 1.05 2.31 34.75
CA ASP A 4 1.22 3.06 33.52
C ASP A 4 0.06 2.68 32.57
N PRO A 5 -0.95 3.55 32.33
CA PRO A 5 -1.96 3.26 31.34
C PRO A 5 -1.29 3.54 30.01
N ARG A 6 -0.83 2.51 29.30
CA ARG A 6 -0.35 2.68 27.92
C ARG A 6 -1.35 3.54 27.14
N SER A 7 -0.98 4.78 26.82
CA SER A 7 -1.63 5.57 25.77
C SER A 7 -1.40 4.82 24.47
N LEU A 8 -2.42 4.08 24.01
CA LEU A 8 -2.24 3.03 23.02
C LEU A 8 -2.06 3.55 21.58
N MET A 9 -2.48 4.78 21.26
CA MET A 9 -2.12 5.51 20.04
C MET A 9 -2.37 7.01 20.26
N GLN A 10 -1.31 7.78 20.55
CA GLN A 10 -1.35 9.24 20.35
C GLN A 10 -0.87 9.49 18.92
N GLY A 11 -1.82 9.80 18.04
CA GLY A 11 -1.57 10.05 16.62
C GLY A 11 -2.84 9.84 15.79
N ASP A 12 -2.96 10.62 14.72
CA ASP A 12 -3.99 10.43 13.70
C ASP A 12 -3.55 9.37 12.68
N TYR A 13 -4.50 8.83 11.91
CA TYR A 13 -4.19 7.98 10.77
C TYR A 13 -5.07 8.31 9.57
N MET A 14 -4.56 8.01 8.38
CA MET A 14 -5.28 8.15 7.12
C MET A 14 -5.35 6.80 6.42
N GLU A 15 -6.57 6.39 6.01
CA GLU A 15 -6.72 5.24 5.12
C GLU A 15 -6.23 5.60 3.71
N LEU A 16 -5.36 4.75 3.15
CA LEU A 16 -4.82 4.92 1.81
C LEU A 16 -5.59 4.04 0.82
N ASN A 17 -6.20 4.68 -0.16
CA ASN A 17 -6.91 3.99 -1.24
C ASN A 17 -6.14 4.15 -2.55
N TYR A 18 -5.51 3.07 -3.01
CA TYR A 18 -4.64 3.08 -4.19
C TYR A 18 -5.41 2.67 -5.45
N ASP A 19 -5.15 3.36 -6.57
CA ASP A 19 -5.72 3.00 -7.88
C ASP A 19 -5.39 1.55 -8.29
N ILE A 20 -4.20 1.05 -7.91
CA ILE A 20 -3.78 -0.33 -8.14
C ILE A 20 -4.71 -1.33 -7.44
N ALA A 21 -5.26 -0.99 -6.27
CA ALA A 21 -6.20 -1.85 -5.56
C ALA A 21 -7.50 -2.05 -6.36
N THR A 22 -7.97 -1.00 -7.06
CA THR A 22 -9.10 -1.08 -7.98
C THR A 22 -8.81 -1.96 -9.19
N ALA A 23 -7.60 -1.89 -9.76
CA ALA A 23 -7.22 -2.75 -10.88
C ALA A 23 -7.19 -4.24 -10.48
N ILE A 24 -6.73 -4.55 -9.27
CA ILE A 24 -6.72 -5.92 -8.73
C ILE A 24 -8.15 -6.43 -8.53
N SER A 25 -9.08 -5.61 -8.00
CA SER A 25 -10.44 -6.06 -7.72
C SER A 25 -11.21 -6.48 -8.98
N TRP A 26 -10.83 -5.97 -10.16
CA TRP A 26 -11.35 -6.42 -11.46
C TRP A 26 -10.60 -7.62 -12.05
N SER A 27 -9.38 -7.89 -11.59
CA SER A 27 -8.50 -8.93 -12.15
C SER A 27 -8.55 -10.26 -11.38
N VAL A 28 -9.11 -10.26 -10.17
CA VAL A 28 -9.23 -11.44 -9.31
C VAL A 28 -10.69 -11.90 -9.29
N GLU A 29 -10.91 -13.19 -9.49
CA GLU A 29 -12.23 -13.82 -9.35
C GLU A 29 -12.67 -13.72 -7.88
N GLN A 30 -13.86 -13.18 -7.62
CA GLN A 30 -14.40 -12.98 -6.27
C GLN A 30 -15.00 -14.26 -5.66
N ASP A 31 -14.39 -15.41 -5.92
CA ASP A 31 -14.88 -16.70 -5.40
C ASP A 31 -14.64 -16.84 -3.88
N SER A 32 -13.86 -15.93 -3.28
CA SER A 32 -13.65 -15.88 -1.84
C SER A 32 -13.55 -14.45 -1.33
N ASP A 33 -14.27 -14.16 -0.24
CA ASP A 33 -14.17 -12.90 0.50
C ASP A 33 -12.79 -12.68 1.12
N ASN A 34 -12.00 -13.75 1.26
CA ASN A 34 -10.68 -13.72 1.89
C ASN A 34 -9.65 -14.51 1.07
N HIS A 35 -8.72 -13.81 0.44
CA HIS A 35 -7.68 -14.42 -0.39
C HIS A 35 -6.39 -13.62 -0.35
N ASP A 36 -5.24 -14.28 -0.40
CA ASP A 36 -3.93 -13.63 -0.49
C ASP A 36 -3.26 -14.02 -1.80
N GLY A 37 -2.62 -13.06 -2.45
CA GLY A 37 -1.95 -13.29 -3.72
C GLY A 37 -0.81 -12.31 -3.94
N PHE A 38 -0.21 -12.43 -5.12
CA PHE A 38 0.85 -11.55 -5.57
C PHE A 38 0.46 -10.91 -6.88
N MET A 39 0.77 -9.62 -7.01
CA MET A 39 0.72 -8.91 -8.28
C MET A 39 2.13 -8.63 -8.76
N ILE A 40 2.26 -8.49 -10.07
CA ILE A 40 3.41 -7.90 -10.71
C ILE A 40 3.08 -6.42 -10.90
N VAL A 41 4.02 -5.56 -10.50
CA VAL A 41 4.00 -4.14 -10.86
C VAL A 41 5.24 -3.82 -11.68
N THR A 42 5.07 -2.93 -12.65
CA THR A 42 6.17 -2.39 -13.46
C THR A 42 6.44 -0.96 -13.02
N LEU A 43 7.71 -0.62 -12.79
CA LEU A 43 8.11 0.73 -12.46
C LEU A 43 8.34 1.54 -13.73
N ASP A 44 7.71 2.72 -13.83
CA ASP A 44 7.98 3.67 -14.91
C ASP A 44 9.29 4.45 -14.71
N HIS A 45 9.57 5.40 -15.59
CA HIS A 45 10.76 6.26 -15.53
C HIS A 45 10.83 7.12 -14.25
N ASN A 46 9.69 7.44 -13.65
CA ASN A 46 9.57 8.17 -12.39
C ASN A 46 9.54 7.24 -11.17
N ARG A 47 9.68 5.92 -11.37
CA ARG A 47 9.54 4.86 -10.38
C ARG A 47 8.14 4.76 -9.77
N ILE A 48 7.12 5.20 -10.51
CA ILE A 48 5.72 4.98 -10.13
C ILE A 48 5.38 3.53 -10.50
N ALA A 49 4.86 2.79 -9.52
CA ALA A 49 4.38 1.44 -9.74
C ALA A 49 3.07 1.46 -10.54
N GLN A 50 3.05 0.71 -11.63
CA GLN A 50 1.86 0.47 -12.44
C GLN A 50 1.48 -1.00 -12.34
N PHE A 51 0.18 -1.28 -12.20
CA PHE A 51 -0.31 -2.66 -12.21
C PHE A 51 0.00 -3.31 -13.56
N ASP A 52 0.63 -4.48 -13.54
CA ASP A 52 0.94 -5.26 -14.73
C ASP A 52 0.00 -6.46 -14.85
N SER A 53 0.03 -7.36 -13.87
CA SER A 53 -0.77 -8.59 -13.87
C SER A 53 -0.80 -9.29 -12.51
N ILE A 54 -1.70 -10.26 -12.34
CA ILE A 54 -1.67 -11.20 -11.20
C ILE A 54 -0.57 -12.23 -11.44
N TYR A 55 0.29 -12.44 -10.45
CA TYR A 55 1.40 -13.37 -10.54
C TYR A 55 0.92 -14.82 -10.55
N ARG A 56 1.28 -15.55 -11.60
CA ARG A 56 0.98 -16.99 -11.78
C ARG A 56 2.24 -17.82 -12.06
N GLY A 57 3.39 -17.43 -11.49
CA GLY A 57 4.65 -18.15 -11.67
C GLY A 57 5.53 -17.68 -12.84
N ALA A 58 5.30 -16.47 -13.36
CA ALA A 58 6.10 -15.90 -14.44
C ALA A 58 7.50 -15.47 -13.96
N VAL A 59 8.49 -15.44 -14.85
CA VAL A 59 9.81 -14.86 -14.55
C VAL A 59 9.71 -13.34 -14.65
N LEU A 60 10.14 -12.63 -13.60
CA LEU A 60 10.08 -11.16 -13.57
C LEU A 60 11.23 -10.54 -14.37
N THR A 61 10.93 -9.44 -15.05
CA THR A 61 11.96 -8.57 -15.66
C THR A 61 12.62 -7.66 -14.60
N PRO A 62 13.79 -7.05 -14.89
CA PRO A 62 14.44 -6.12 -13.96
C PRO A 62 13.61 -4.88 -13.58
N ALA A 63 12.64 -4.48 -14.42
CA ALA A 63 11.73 -3.37 -14.17
C ALA A 63 10.49 -3.76 -13.34
N GLN A 64 10.25 -5.07 -13.19
CA GLN A 64 9.10 -5.61 -12.47
C GLN A 64 9.42 -5.88 -11.01
N ARG A 65 8.41 -5.75 -10.15
CA ARG A 65 8.45 -6.12 -8.73
C ARG A 65 7.25 -6.98 -8.40
N LEU A 66 7.48 -7.97 -7.55
CA LEU A 66 6.42 -8.79 -6.99
C LEU A 66 5.90 -8.12 -5.71
N VAL A 67 4.60 -7.88 -5.62
CA VAL A 67 3.98 -7.22 -4.47
C VAL A 67 2.81 -8.05 -3.98
N GLN A 68 2.77 -8.31 -2.68
CA GLN A 68 1.68 -9.03 -2.03
C GLN A 68 0.44 -8.12 -1.94
N TYR A 69 -0.72 -8.67 -2.28
CA TYR A 69 -2.02 -8.09 -1.95
C TYR A 69 -2.83 -9.07 -1.08
N ARG A 70 -3.81 -8.53 -0.37
CA ARG A 70 -4.75 -9.32 0.44
C ARG A 70 -6.16 -8.85 0.16
N ILE A 71 -7.09 -9.77 0.01
CA ILE A 71 -8.52 -9.50 -0.03
C ILE A 71 -9.06 -9.85 1.34
N ARG A 72 -9.67 -8.87 2.02
CA ARG A 72 -10.35 -9.08 3.30
C ARG A 72 -11.75 -8.50 3.20
N ASP A 73 -12.75 -9.33 3.49
CA ASP A 73 -14.17 -8.98 3.34
C ASP A 73 -14.48 -8.38 1.96
N GLY A 74 -13.93 -9.00 0.90
CA GLY A 74 -14.09 -8.56 -0.49
C GLY A 74 -13.32 -7.30 -0.88
N ARG A 75 -12.53 -6.71 0.03
CA ARG A 75 -11.73 -5.49 -0.22
C ARG A 75 -10.26 -5.81 -0.41
N VAL A 76 -9.68 -5.33 -1.50
CA VAL A 76 -8.24 -5.39 -1.73
C VAL A 76 -7.53 -4.45 -0.76
N LYS A 77 -6.50 -4.97 -0.09
CA LYS A 77 -5.65 -4.30 0.87
C LYS A 77 -4.18 -4.42 0.44
N LEU A 78 -3.47 -3.30 0.45
CA LEU A 78 -2.07 -3.16 0.04
C LEU A 78 -1.29 -2.50 1.18
N ALA A 79 -0.26 -3.18 1.69
CA ALA A 79 0.41 -2.81 2.95
C ALA A 79 -0.60 -2.63 4.11
N GLY A 80 -0.14 -2.19 5.28
CA GLY A 80 -1.07 -1.65 6.28
C GLY A 80 -1.75 -0.45 5.64
N ASN A 81 -3.06 -0.52 5.36
CA ASN A 81 -3.80 0.50 4.59
C ASN A 81 -3.90 1.86 5.32
N ALA A 82 -3.08 2.11 6.33
CA ALA A 82 -3.09 3.30 7.14
C ALA A 82 -1.68 3.86 7.25
N PHE A 83 -1.55 5.16 7.06
CA PHE A 83 -0.37 5.92 7.43
C PHE A 83 -0.63 6.64 8.75
N PHE A 84 0.23 6.44 9.74
CA PHE A 84 0.12 7.05 11.07
C PHE A 84 0.99 8.30 11.14
N PHE A 85 0.44 9.37 11.71
CA PHE A 85 1.11 10.65 11.84
C PHE A 85 0.68 11.36 13.13
N GLU A 86 1.41 12.41 13.51
CA GLU A 86 1.10 13.21 14.69
C GLU A 86 -0.27 13.91 14.56
N GLU A 87 -1.00 14.02 15.67
CA GLU A 87 -2.33 14.62 15.72
C GLU A 87 -2.33 16.05 15.14
N GLY A 88 -3.33 16.37 14.33
CA GLY A 88 -3.50 17.71 13.73
C GLY A 88 -2.78 17.94 12.40
N ARG A 89 -2.04 16.96 11.87
CA ARG A 89 -1.41 17.04 10.53
C ARG A 89 -2.28 16.49 9.39
N ALA A 90 -3.54 16.15 9.66
CA ALA A 90 -4.43 15.51 8.68
C ALA A 90 -4.59 16.33 7.38
N GLU A 91 -4.70 17.66 7.48
CA GLU A 91 -4.83 18.54 6.31
C GLU A 91 -3.58 18.54 5.42
N GLU A 92 -2.40 18.36 6.02
CA GLU A 92 -1.13 18.30 5.32
C GLU A 92 -1.04 17.01 4.50
N PHE A 93 -1.30 15.87 5.15
CA PHE A 93 -1.26 14.55 4.51
C PHE A 93 -2.43 14.32 3.54
N ALA A 94 -3.54 15.05 3.66
CA ALA A 94 -4.65 15.00 2.70
C ALA A 94 -4.23 15.44 1.28
N GLN A 95 -3.12 16.17 1.15
CA GLN A 95 -2.57 16.57 -0.14
C GLN A 95 -1.73 15.47 -0.82
N ALA A 96 -1.48 14.36 -0.13
CA ALA A 96 -0.71 13.24 -0.66
C ALA A 96 -1.32 12.70 -1.96
N LYS A 97 -0.47 12.51 -2.96
CA LYS A 97 -0.81 11.89 -4.25
C LYS A 97 -0.10 10.57 -4.48
N TYR A 98 1.06 10.38 -3.87
CA TYR A 98 1.81 9.14 -3.98
C TYR A 98 2.26 8.65 -2.61
N SER A 99 2.53 7.36 -2.51
CA SER A 99 3.19 6.76 -1.35
C SER A 99 4.56 6.25 -1.77
N GLU A 100 5.60 6.62 -1.03
CA GLU A 100 6.90 5.99 -1.15
C GLU A 100 6.86 4.65 -0.44
N CYS A 101 6.95 3.56 -1.20
CA CYS A 101 6.86 2.21 -0.66
C CYS A 101 8.15 1.43 -0.84
N ARG A 102 8.44 0.56 0.11
CA ARG A 102 9.51 -0.44 0.04
C ARG A 102 8.89 -1.83 -0.07
N VAL A 103 9.47 -2.66 -0.90
CA VAL A 103 9.06 -4.05 -1.10
C VAL A 103 10.23 -4.94 -0.74
N ASN A 104 10.03 -5.90 0.16
CA ASN A 104 11.06 -6.87 0.51
C ASN A 104 11.08 -8.06 -0.47
N GLN A 105 12.02 -8.99 -0.27
CA GLN A 105 12.15 -10.18 -1.14
C GLN A 105 10.93 -11.11 -1.11
N ALA A 106 10.13 -11.06 -0.04
CA ALA A 106 8.88 -11.80 0.08
C ALA A 106 7.69 -11.06 -0.54
N GLY A 107 7.90 -9.91 -1.20
CA GLY A 107 6.85 -9.11 -1.82
C GLY A 107 6.03 -8.27 -0.83
N GLN A 108 6.41 -8.22 0.45
CA GLN A 108 5.68 -7.44 1.44
C GLN A 108 5.94 -5.94 1.24
N LEU A 109 4.86 -5.17 1.14
CA LEU A 109 4.86 -3.73 0.93
C LEU A 109 4.85 -2.99 2.27
N LEU A 110 5.72 -2.00 2.42
CA LEU A 110 5.75 -1.07 3.55
C LEU A 110 5.73 0.37 3.03
N VAL A 111 4.73 1.15 3.46
CA VAL A 111 4.68 2.59 3.20
C VAL A 111 5.69 3.28 4.11
N SER A 112 6.65 4.00 3.53
CA SER A 112 7.68 4.75 4.26
C SER A 112 7.33 6.21 4.41
N ASN A 113 6.78 6.84 3.34
CA ASN A 113 6.42 8.25 3.33
C ASN A 113 5.21 8.49 2.40
N LEU A 114 4.55 9.62 2.60
CA LEU A 114 3.58 10.18 1.66
C LEU A 114 4.23 11.32 0.88
N LEU A 115 3.83 11.48 -0.38
CA LEU A 115 4.41 12.44 -1.31
C LEU A 115 3.31 13.28 -1.95
N ASP A 116 3.59 14.56 -2.18
CA ASP A 116 2.72 15.45 -2.96
C ASP A 116 2.77 15.13 -4.47
N LYS A 117 2.04 15.91 -5.27
CA LYS A 117 2.00 15.79 -6.74
C LYS A 117 3.35 15.99 -7.43
N ASP A 118 4.31 16.62 -6.76
CA ASP A 118 5.64 16.96 -7.28
C ASP A 118 6.71 15.99 -6.73
N PHE A 119 6.30 14.87 -6.12
CA PHE A 119 7.15 13.86 -5.49
C PHE A 119 7.97 14.35 -4.30
N LYS A 120 7.51 15.40 -3.61
CA LYS A 120 8.12 15.86 -2.35
C LYS A 120 7.44 15.18 -1.18
N ARG A 121 8.25 14.76 -0.21
CA ARG A 121 7.72 14.18 1.03
C ARG A 121 6.95 15.23 1.81
N ILE A 122 5.85 14.80 2.41
CA ILE A 122 5.03 15.54 3.36
C ILE A 122 5.44 15.12 4.79
#